data_AF-A0AB73PDU9-F1
#
_entry.id   AF-A0AB73PDU9-F1
#
_cell.length_a   1.000
_cell.length_b   1.000
_cell.length_c   1.000
_cell.angle_alpha   90.00
_cell.angle_beta   90.00
_cell.angle_gamma   90.00
#
_symmetry.space_group_name_H-M   'P 1'
#
loop_
_entity.id
_entity.type
_entity.pdbx_description
1 polymer ?
#
loop_
_entity_poly.entity_id
_entity_poly.type
_entity_poly.pdbx_seq_one_letter_code
_entity_poly.pdbx_strand_id
1 'polypeptide(L)'
;MTYKHLTTRELTLIADFWYQGTKAYRAAKLLQRSQETIYRVYRFLNDGKTIDQYLQTYQRHKRRCGRKQTQLPTIEVNYIHAQIKAGW
;
A
#
# COMPACT_ATOMS: atom_id res chain seq x y z
N MET A 1 -8.96 13.87 -3.58
CA MET A 1 -9.03 12.95 -2.42
C MET A 1 -7.67 12.30 -2.22
N THR A 2 -6.95 12.64 -1.15
CA THR A 2 -5.67 12.00 -0.84
C THR A 2 -5.94 10.67 -0.15
N TYR A 3 -5.44 9.57 -0.71
CA TYR A 3 -5.60 8.25 -0.13
C TYR A 3 -4.85 8.18 1.22
N LYS A 4 -5.59 8.11 2.32
CA LYS A 4 -5.01 7.98 3.66
C LYS A 4 -4.81 6.50 3.97
N HIS A 5 -3.56 6.09 4.14
CA HIS A 5 -3.23 4.70 4.49
C HIS A 5 -3.76 4.33 5.89
N LEU A 6 -4.03 3.04 6.09
CA LEU A 6 -4.29 2.49 7.42
C LEU A 6 -3.00 2.47 8.22
N THR A 7 -3.05 3.00 9.43
CA THR A 7 -1.96 2.90 10.40
C THR A 7 -2.02 1.55 11.11
N THR A 8 -0.90 1.12 11.72
CA THR A 8 -0.86 -0.12 12.51
C THR A 8 -1.84 -0.10 13.68
N ARG A 9 -2.07 1.08 14.28
CA ARG A 9 -3.08 1.27 15.33
C ARG A 9 -4.51 1.09 14.81
N GLU A 10 -4.80 1.58 13.61
CA GLU A 10 -6.12 1.34 13.00
C GLU A 10 -6.29 -0.13 12.64
N LEU A 11 -5.26 -0.80 12.12
CA LEU A 11 -5.33 -2.24 11.80
C LEU A 11 -5.59 -3.12 13.03
N THR A 12 -4.95 -2.81 14.15
CA THR A 12 -5.18 -3.52 15.43
C THR A 12 -6.60 -3.31 15.93
N LEU A 13 -7.09 -2.06 15.94
CA LEU A 13 -8.49 -1.78 16.29
C LEU A 13 -9.50 -2.49 15.37
N ILE A 14 -9.21 -2.58 14.07
CA ILE A 14 -10.06 -3.31 13.12
C ILE A 14 -10.07 -4.81 13.46
N ALA A 15 -8.93 -5.37 13.87
CA ALA A 15 -8.82 -6.75 14.33
C ALA A 15 -9.68 -6.99 15.57
N ASP A 16 -9.60 -6.08 16.55
CA ASP A 16 -10.37 -6.17 17.80
C ASP A 16 -11.87 -6.11 17.52
N PHE A 17 -12.31 -5.19 16.65
CA PHE A 17 -13.71 -5.10 16.22
C PHE A 17 -14.18 -6.37 15.52
N TRP A 18 -13.33 -6.98 14.71
CA TRP A 18 -13.62 -8.26 14.05
C TRP A 18 -13.76 -9.40 15.07
N TYR A 19 -12.84 -9.50 16.02
CA TYR A 19 -12.87 -10.50 17.10
C TYR A 19 -14.12 -10.35 17.98
N GLN A 20 -14.55 -9.12 18.25
CA GLN A 20 -15.79 -8.81 18.98
C GLN A 20 -17.08 -9.05 18.16
N GLY A 21 -16.98 -9.42 16.88
CA GLY A 21 -18.13 -9.64 16.00
C GLY A 21 -18.83 -8.35 15.53
N THR A 22 -18.18 -7.19 15.68
CA THR A 22 -18.72 -5.91 15.21
C THR A 22 -18.78 -5.90 13.68
N LYS A 23 -19.93 -5.52 13.11
CA LYS A 23 -20.09 -5.46 11.65
C LYS A 23 -19.16 -4.41 11.02
N ALA A 24 -18.54 -4.75 9.89
CA ALA A 24 -17.57 -3.90 9.19
C ALA A 24 -18.06 -2.47 8.91
N TYR A 25 -19.33 -2.29 8.54
CA TYR A 25 -19.90 -0.96 8.29
C TYR A 25 -19.95 -0.08 9.56
N ARG A 26 -20.13 -0.68 10.75
CA ARG A 26 -20.10 0.02 12.04
C ARG A 26 -18.67 0.40 12.40
N ALA A 27 -17.73 -0.53 12.26
CA ALA A 27 -16.31 -0.26 12.46
C ALA A 27 -15.79 0.85 11.52
N ALA A 28 -16.25 0.89 10.27
CA ALA A 28 -15.93 1.95 9.32
C ALA A 28 -16.44 3.33 9.77
N LYS A 29 -17.68 3.41 10.28
CA LYS A 29 -18.22 4.65 10.86
C LYS A 29 -17.42 5.11 12.08
N LEU A 30 -17.09 4.19 12.99
CA LEU A 30 -16.31 4.49 14.20
C LEU A 30 -14.90 4.99 13.89
N LEU A 31 -14.24 4.37 12.92
CA LEU A 31 -12.88 4.74 12.48
C LEU A 31 -12.86 5.90 11.48
N GLN A 32 -14.03 6.42 11.08
CA GLN A 32 -14.18 7.45 10.04
C GLN A 32 -13.42 7.06 8.75
N ARG A 33 -13.48 5.78 8.39
CA ARG A 33 -12.82 5.21 7.20
C ARG A 33 -13.86 4.77 6.18
N SER A 34 -13.41 4.64 4.93
CA SER A 34 -14.27 4.08 3.88
C SER A 34 -14.65 2.64 4.24
N GLN A 35 -15.92 2.29 4.00
CA GLN A 35 -16.43 0.95 4.27
C GLN A 35 -15.61 -0.11 3.54
N GLU A 36 -15.31 0.13 2.26
CA GLU A 36 -14.52 -0.79 1.43
C GLU A 36 -13.13 -1.09 2.02
N THR A 37 -12.48 -0.09 2.64
CA THR A 37 -11.19 -0.31 3.31
C THR A 37 -11.31 -1.28 4.47
N ILE A 38 -12.37 -1.16 5.28
CA ILE A 38 -12.61 -2.08 6.42
C ILE A 38 -13.03 -3.46 5.92
N TYR A 39 -13.90 -3.52 4.90
CA TYR A 39 -14.34 -4.78 4.30
C TYR A 39 -13.18 -5.62 3.76
N ARG A 40 -12.16 -4.99 3.15
CA ARG A 40 -10.96 -5.70 2.68
C ARG A 40 -10.20 -6.37 3.82
N VAL A 41 -10.03 -5.69 4.95
CA VAL A 41 -9.36 -6.26 6.13
C VAL A 41 -10.21 -7.39 6.71
N TYR A 42 -11.53 -7.19 6.87
CA TYR A 42 -12.44 -8.21 7.38
C TYR A 42 -12.47 -9.47 6.51
N ARG A 43 -12.51 -9.30 5.18
CA ARG A 43 -12.46 -10.43 4.25
C ARG A 43 -11.14 -11.20 4.43
N PHE A 44 -10.03 -10.48 4.56
CA PHE A 44 -8.73 -11.12 4.80
C PHE A 44 -8.69 -11.90 6.11
N LEU A 45 -9.28 -11.37 7.18
CA LEU A 45 -9.42 -12.06 8.47
C LEU A 45 -10.36 -13.27 8.40
N ASN A 46 -11.48 -13.15 7.68
CA ASN A 46 -12.42 -14.25 7.46
C ASN A 46 -11.79 -15.42 6.70
N ASP A 47 -10.79 -15.17 5.86
CA ASP A 47 -9.99 -16.21 5.19
C ASP A 47 -9.05 -16.95 6.16
N GLY A 48 -9.09 -16.64 7.47
CA GLY A 48 -8.23 -17.25 8.50
C GLY A 48 -6.82 -16.67 8.57
N LYS A 49 -6.55 -15.56 7.88
CA LYS A 49 -5.23 -14.91 7.84
C LYS A 49 -5.11 -13.92 8.99
N THR A 50 -3.87 -13.67 9.43
CA THR A 50 -3.61 -12.76 10.55
C THR A 50 -3.45 -11.31 10.11
N ILE A 51 -3.63 -10.35 11.02
CA ILE A 51 -3.35 -8.93 10.74
C ILE A 51 -1.89 -8.68 10.39
N ASP A 52 -0.96 -9.42 11.00
CA ASP A 52 0.46 -9.32 10.64
C ASP A 52 0.69 -9.69 9.17
N GLN A 53 0.07 -10.78 8.69
CA GLN A 53 0.10 -11.17 7.29
C GLN A 53 -0.52 -10.11 6.36
N TYR A 54 -1.59 -9.43 6.81
CA TYR A 54 -2.18 -8.33 6.08
C TYR A 54 -1.18 -7.17 5.93
N LEU A 55 -0.52 -6.79 7.02
CA LEU A 55 0.49 -5.73 7.04
C LEU A 55 1.68 -6.07 6.13
N GLN A 56 2.19 -7.30 6.20
CA GLN A 56 3.28 -7.75 5.33
C GLN A 56 2.90 -7.70 3.85
N THR A 57 1.69 -8.19 3.52
CA THR A 57 1.17 -8.18 2.14
C THR A 57 1.04 -6.74 1.63
N TYR A 58 0.51 -5.86 2.46
CA TYR A 58 0.36 -4.44 2.17
C TYR A 58 1.72 -3.76 1.91
N GLN A 59 2.72 -4.00 2.77
CA GLN A 59 4.07 -3.48 2.58
C GLN A 59 4.71 -4.00 1.29
N ARG A 60 4.51 -5.29 0.97
CA ARG A 60 4.99 -5.90 -0.28
C ARG A 60 4.37 -5.26 -1.51
N HIS A 61 3.06 -4.97 -1.48
CA HIS A 61 2.39 -4.25 -2.56
C HIS A 61 2.91 -2.82 -2.68
N LYS A 62 3.13 -2.13 -1.55
CA LYS A 62 3.68 -0.77 -1.54
C LYS A 62 5.06 -0.68 -2.19
N ARG A 63 5.91 -1.69 -2.02
CA ARG A 63 7.22 -1.76 -2.71
C ARG A 63 7.11 -1.81 -4.24
N ARG A 64 5.96 -2.23 -4.79
CA ARG A 64 5.70 -2.25 -6.23
C ARG A 64 5.08 -0.95 -6.75
N CYS A 65 4.60 -0.10 -5.85
CA CYS A 65 4.04 1.19 -6.19
C CYS A 65 5.14 2.23 -6.40
N GLY A 66 4.84 3.24 -7.22
CA GLY A 66 5.75 4.34 -7.50
C GLY A 66 6.63 4.11 -8.74
N ARG A 67 7.22 5.20 -9.21
CA ARG A 67 8.14 5.17 -10.34
C ARG A 67 9.44 4.51 -9.90
N LYS A 68 9.84 3.43 -10.57
CA LYS A 68 11.18 2.86 -10.41
C LYS A 68 12.20 3.85 -10.98
N GLN A 69 13.38 3.91 -10.37
CA GLN A 69 14.47 4.69 -10.93
C GLN A 69 14.79 4.15 -12.33
N THR A 70 14.60 4.98 -13.34
CA THR A 70 14.96 4.67 -14.72
C THR A 70 16.40 5.13 -14.91
N GLN A 71 17.29 4.21 -15.23
CA GLN A 71 18.64 4.55 -15.70
C GLN A 71 18.61 4.58 -17.22
N LEU A 72 19.33 5.53 -17.83
CA LEU A 72 19.49 5.51 -19.28
C LEU A 72 20.30 4.27 -19.69
N PRO A 73 19.96 3.62 -20.81
CA PRO A 73 20.80 2.59 -21.40
C PRO A 73 22.21 3.11 -21.68
N THR A 74 23.22 2.25 -21.57
CA THR A 74 24.62 2.64 -21.79
C THR A 74 24.86 3.28 -23.16
N ILE A 75 24.11 2.86 -24.18
CA ILE A 75 24.18 3.43 -25.54
C ILE A 75 23.78 4.91 -25.53
N GLU A 76 22.67 5.24 -24.88
CA GLU A 76 22.17 6.62 -24.76
C GLU A 76 23.15 7.48 -23.95
N VAL A 77 23.70 6.92 -22.86
CA VAL A 77 24.72 7.61 -22.05
C VAL A 77 25.97 7.92 -22.89
N ASN A 78 26.43 6.93 -23.67
CA ASN A 78 27.59 7.10 -24.55
C ASN A 78 27.31 8.12 -25.67
N TYR A 79 26.12 8.10 -26.25
CA TYR A 79 25.69 9.07 -27.25
C TYR A 79 25.71 10.50 -26.68
N ILE A 80 25.10 10.70 -25.50
CA ILE A 80 25.10 11.99 -24.80
C ILE A 80 26.54 12.47 -24.55
N HIS A 81 27.41 11.58 -24.06
CA HIS A 81 28.81 11.92 -23.81
C HIS A 81 29.56 12.28 -25.10
N ALA A 82 29.27 11.61 -26.22
CA ALA A 82 29.86 11.92 -27.52
C ALA A 82 29.40 13.29 -28.04
N GLN A 83 28.11 13.62 -27.90
CA GLN A 83 27.58 14.93 -28.30
C GLN A 83 28.18 16.07 -27.46
N ILE A 84 28.27 15.90 -26.13
CA ILE A 84 28.92 16.88 -25.25
C ILE A 84 30.38 17.12 -25.66
N LYS A 85 31.13 16.05 -26.00
CA LYS A 85 32.51 16.18 -26.50
C LYS A 85 32.60 16.90 -27.85
N ALA A 86 31.57 16.81 -28.68
CA ALA A 86 31.50 17.48 -29.97
C ALA A 86 31.11 18.97 -29.86
N GLY A 87 30.88 19.48 -28.65
CA GLY A 87 30.56 20.89 -28.40
C GLY A 87 29.07 21.23 -28.46
N TRP A 88 28.20 20.22 -28.36
CA TRP A 88 26.79 20.44 -28.04
C TRP A 88 26.63 20.92 -26.59
#